data_AF-A0A523KB05-F1
#
_entry.id   AF-A0A523KB05-F1
#
_cell.length_a   1.000
_cell.length_b   1.000
_cell.length_c   1.000
_cell.angle_alpha   90.00
_cell.angle_beta   90.00
_cell.angle_gamma   90.00
#
_symmetry.space_group_name_H-M   'P 1'
#
loop_
_entity.id
_entity.type
_entity.pdbx_description
1 polymer ?
#
loop_
_entity_poly.entity_id
_entity_poly.type
_entity_poly.pdbx_seq_one_letter_code
_entity_poly.pdbx_strand_id
1 'polypeptide(L)'
;MSTMHEADTLLAVDVGTVNTRASLFDVVDGRYRMVATGRASSTAGAPLFDVREGMQVALGEVSEITGRPFFDESEALLIPTTGSGAGVDAFVSTASAGPHVRTVLVGLMPGVSIESARRLAGSTYLDVIDEIGLTDRRGEEAQIDVILAARPDLIFMVGGTDGGATASVIRQIETVSLATSLLPTDQRPALVFAGNTSLGAAVMERFQNGAAVALVPNIRPSLELEELEPARLKLAEIIGQLRSQRIAGFEDLNAWSGGYTMLTADAFSRVVRYLSRVYDPEKGVLGIDVGAAHVTVAAAFDGKLSRKVHSDLGLGTSLPGLLRYTSVSNVSRWLPTEVTEAEVRDYIFNKALYPGTIPAELSDLHIEYALLRELIRAGISRSRGDWAEGASSELMPPMEPIIASGGAIARAPRPGYAALALLDAVQPRGITTLVLDPYNLVPAVGAAAKLLPMITVQVLESGSFVSLGTVVSPVGRGHEGRPVLRIRIDPESGGEPIEGIIRYGQLVLLPLRQGEHARMTLRPERGFDVGFGGPGKAGALRVSGGALGVMIDARGRPIELSNDPERRRALNQKWLYDIGAMLEG
;
A
#
# COMPACT_ATOMS: atom_id res chain seq x y z
N MET A 1 9.45 -26.13 29.01
CA MET A 1 9.69 -24.69 28.71
C MET A 1 10.71 -24.67 27.60
N SER A 2 10.27 -24.50 26.35
CA SER A 2 11.16 -24.38 25.19
C SER A 2 11.77 -22.98 25.24
N THR A 3 13.07 -22.90 25.48
CA THR A 3 13.85 -21.66 25.35
C THR A 3 13.83 -21.28 23.87
N MET A 4 13.02 -20.29 23.50
CA MET A 4 13.17 -19.60 22.22
C MET A 4 14.59 -19.06 22.19
N HIS A 5 15.45 -19.61 21.33
CA HIS A 5 16.68 -18.93 20.96
C HIS A 5 16.30 -17.56 20.43
N GLU A 6 16.86 -16.51 21.02
CA GLU A 6 16.73 -15.13 20.53
C GLU A 6 17.41 -15.13 19.15
N ALA A 7 16.63 -14.98 18.08
CA ALA A 7 17.14 -15.07 16.72
C ALA A 7 17.87 -13.77 16.38
N ASP A 8 19.19 -13.77 16.38
CA ASP A 8 19.99 -12.55 16.17
C ASP A 8 19.98 -12.10 14.70
N THR A 9 19.77 -13.04 13.77
CA THR A 9 19.77 -12.75 12.33
C THR A 9 18.44 -13.10 11.66
N LEU A 10 17.97 -12.21 10.79
CA LEU A 10 16.74 -12.39 10.02
C LEU A 10 16.99 -12.03 8.55
N LEU A 11 16.61 -12.94 7.66
CA LEU A 11 16.54 -12.68 6.22
C LEU A 11 15.08 -12.47 5.80
N ALA A 12 14.80 -11.36 5.12
CA ALA A 12 13.49 -11.07 4.57
C ALA A 12 13.54 -11.01 3.04
N VAL A 13 12.64 -11.74 2.36
CA VAL A 13 12.51 -11.73 0.90
C VAL A 13 11.13 -11.22 0.47
N ASP A 14 11.08 -10.16 -0.34
CA ASP A 14 9.85 -9.66 -0.95
C ASP A 14 9.84 -9.94 -2.45
N VAL A 15 8.85 -10.71 -2.91
CA VAL A 15 8.64 -11.02 -4.34
C VAL A 15 7.55 -10.08 -4.90
N GLY A 16 8.01 -9.01 -5.57
CA GLY A 16 7.15 -8.05 -6.25
C GLY A 16 6.96 -8.35 -7.74
N THR A 17 6.02 -7.65 -8.39
CA THR A 17 5.72 -7.84 -9.83
C THR A 17 6.93 -7.55 -10.73
N VAL A 18 7.74 -6.54 -10.38
CA VAL A 18 8.89 -6.11 -11.20
C VAL A 18 10.22 -6.50 -10.58
N ASN A 19 10.30 -6.55 -9.24
CA ASN A 19 11.56 -6.82 -8.54
C ASN A 19 11.35 -7.83 -7.41
N THR A 20 12.33 -8.71 -7.24
CA THR A 20 12.54 -9.47 -6.01
C THR A 20 13.58 -8.74 -5.16
N ARG A 21 13.34 -8.64 -3.85
CA ARG A 21 14.26 -7.97 -2.91
C ARG A 21 14.58 -8.88 -1.75
N ALA A 22 15.82 -8.81 -1.28
CA ALA A 22 16.27 -9.43 -0.05
C ALA A 22 16.79 -8.36 0.92
N SER A 23 16.54 -8.53 2.21
CA SER A 23 17.06 -7.66 3.27
C SER A 23 17.54 -8.50 4.45
N LEU A 24 18.79 -8.30 4.84
CA LEU A 24 19.38 -8.92 6.02
C LEU A 24 19.30 -7.96 7.20
N PHE A 25 18.74 -8.44 8.29
CA PHE A 25 18.73 -7.78 9.59
C PHE A 25 19.60 -8.56 10.56
N ASP A 26 20.40 -7.85 11.34
CA ASP A 26 21.31 -8.41 12.34
C ASP A 26 21.33 -7.52 13.57
N VAL A 27 21.69 -8.07 14.72
CA VAL A 27 21.83 -7.34 15.97
C VAL A 27 23.20 -6.63 15.99
N VAL A 28 23.17 -5.31 15.86
CA VAL A 28 24.35 -4.44 15.92
C VAL A 28 24.22 -3.51 17.13
N ASP A 29 25.21 -3.53 18.03
CA ASP A 29 25.18 -2.81 19.31
C ASP A 29 23.93 -3.11 20.16
N GLY A 30 23.48 -4.38 20.15
CA GLY A 30 22.31 -4.83 20.91
C GLY A 30 20.95 -4.40 20.34
N ARG A 31 20.89 -3.92 19.09
CA ARG A 31 19.64 -3.59 18.37
C ARG A 31 19.65 -4.14 16.96
N TYR A 32 18.51 -4.62 16.48
CA TYR A 32 18.34 -4.97 15.07
C TYR A 32 18.57 -3.74 14.19
N ARG A 33 19.44 -3.92 13.18
CA ARG A 33 19.65 -2.97 12.09
C ARG A 33 19.55 -3.70 10.77
N MET A 34 19.12 -3.00 9.73
CA MET A 34 19.30 -3.48 8.36
C MET A 34 20.80 -3.41 8.03
N VAL A 35 21.41 -4.55 7.73
CA VAL A 35 22.84 -4.65 7.41
C VAL A 35 23.07 -4.52 5.91
N ALA A 36 22.26 -5.22 5.12
CA ALA A 36 22.41 -5.25 3.67
C ALA A 36 21.06 -5.50 2.99
N THR A 37 20.95 -5.06 1.74
CA THR A 37 19.82 -5.34 0.87
C THR A 37 20.32 -5.68 -0.53
N GLY A 38 19.62 -6.59 -1.19
CA GLY A 38 19.86 -6.97 -2.58
C GLY A 38 18.57 -6.92 -3.38
N ARG A 39 18.67 -6.76 -4.69
CA ARG A 39 17.54 -6.60 -5.61
C ARG A 39 17.83 -7.25 -6.96
N ALA A 40 16.86 -8.02 -7.44
CA ALA A 40 16.86 -8.56 -8.79
C ALA A 40 15.56 -8.23 -9.52
N SER A 41 15.54 -8.40 -10.85
CA SER A 41 14.30 -8.47 -11.61
C SER A 41 13.45 -9.64 -11.12
N SER A 42 12.15 -9.44 -11.03
CA SER A 42 11.23 -10.52 -10.65
C SER A 42 11.13 -11.55 -11.76
N THR A 43 11.22 -12.82 -11.37
CA THR A 43 11.08 -13.98 -12.26
C THR A 43 9.76 -14.72 -12.03
N ALA A 44 8.84 -14.12 -11.25
CA ALA A 44 7.49 -14.62 -10.99
C ALA A 44 6.58 -14.63 -12.23
N GLY A 45 6.97 -13.93 -13.30
CA GLY A 45 6.26 -13.86 -14.57
C GLY A 45 7.10 -14.40 -15.71
N ALA A 46 6.65 -14.12 -16.94
CA ALA A 46 7.37 -14.52 -18.14
C ALA A 46 8.82 -13.97 -18.15
N PRO A 47 9.80 -14.73 -18.68
CA PRO A 47 9.62 -16.04 -19.33
C PRO A 47 9.71 -17.25 -18.39
N LEU A 48 10.08 -17.05 -17.12
CA LEU A 48 10.47 -18.16 -16.23
C LEU A 48 9.32 -18.75 -15.42
N PHE A 49 8.44 -17.90 -14.87
CA PHE A 49 7.42 -18.32 -13.91
C PHE A 49 7.99 -19.11 -12.72
N ASP A 50 9.16 -18.69 -12.24
CA ASP A 50 9.87 -19.29 -11.10
C ASP A 50 10.50 -18.19 -10.25
N VAL A 51 10.05 -18.03 -9.00
CA VAL A 51 10.55 -16.97 -8.11
C VAL A 51 11.97 -17.23 -7.58
N ARG A 52 12.48 -18.47 -7.69
CA ARG A 52 13.79 -18.83 -7.14
C ARG A 52 14.92 -18.07 -7.80
N GLU A 53 14.89 -17.92 -9.12
CA GLU A 53 15.93 -17.25 -9.90
C GLU A 53 16.16 -15.81 -9.42
N GLY A 54 15.11 -14.99 -9.38
CA GLY A 54 15.20 -13.62 -8.87
C GLY A 54 15.56 -13.55 -7.39
N MET A 55 15.15 -14.53 -6.60
CA MET A 55 15.51 -14.62 -5.18
C MET A 55 17.00 -14.96 -4.99
N GLN A 56 17.53 -15.95 -5.72
CA GLN A 56 18.94 -16.34 -5.66
C GLN A 56 19.84 -15.15 -6.04
N VAL A 57 19.50 -14.40 -7.09
CA VAL A 57 20.25 -13.20 -7.48
C VAL A 57 20.19 -12.13 -6.39
N ALA A 58 19.01 -11.84 -5.85
CA ALA A 58 18.87 -10.84 -4.79
C ALA A 58 19.62 -11.24 -3.50
N LEU A 59 19.64 -12.53 -3.16
CA LEU A 59 20.40 -13.06 -2.02
C LEU A 59 21.91 -13.10 -2.30
N GLY A 60 22.30 -13.33 -3.54
CA GLY A 60 23.69 -13.22 -4.01
C GLY A 60 24.26 -11.84 -3.73
N GLU A 61 23.54 -10.76 -4.08
CA GLU A 61 23.97 -9.39 -3.78
C GLU A 61 24.14 -9.15 -2.26
N VAL A 62 23.23 -9.65 -1.43
CA VAL A 62 23.36 -9.56 0.04
C VAL A 62 24.58 -10.34 0.52
N SER A 63 24.83 -11.52 -0.05
CA SER A 63 25.98 -12.37 0.28
C SER A 63 27.30 -11.69 -0.10
N GLU A 64 27.38 -11.07 -1.28
CA GLU A 64 28.53 -10.30 -1.74
C GLU A 64 28.84 -9.10 -0.83
N ILE A 65 27.81 -8.37 -0.40
CA ILE A 65 27.97 -7.21 0.49
C ILE A 65 28.48 -7.64 1.88
N THR A 66 27.98 -8.76 2.40
CA THR A 66 28.20 -9.16 3.80
C THR A 66 29.30 -10.21 3.98
N GLY A 67 29.70 -10.88 2.90
CA GLY A 67 30.55 -12.08 2.96
C GLY A 67 29.88 -13.30 3.59
N ARG A 68 28.57 -13.23 3.88
CA ARG A 68 27.81 -14.31 4.53
C ARG A 68 27.21 -15.25 3.50
N PRO A 69 27.58 -16.54 3.46
CA PRO A 69 26.91 -17.51 2.61
C PRO A 69 25.56 -17.90 3.21
N PHE A 70 24.52 -18.00 2.37
CA PHE A 70 23.16 -18.36 2.81
C PHE A 70 22.74 -19.78 2.45
N PHE A 71 23.39 -20.38 1.46
CA PHE A 71 23.04 -21.69 0.94
C PHE A 71 24.16 -22.70 1.17
N ASP A 72 23.80 -23.98 1.31
CA ASP A 72 24.75 -25.08 1.29
C ASP A 72 25.09 -25.55 -0.14
N GLU A 73 25.92 -26.60 -0.25
CA GLU A 73 26.31 -27.20 -1.54
C GLU A 73 25.14 -27.79 -2.33
N SER A 74 23.99 -28.03 -1.69
CA SER A 74 22.76 -28.53 -2.31
C SER A 74 21.75 -27.43 -2.63
N GLU A 75 22.16 -26.15 -2.56
CA GLU A 75 21.31 -24.96 -2.70
C GLU A 75 20.17 -24.86 -1.66
N ALA A 76 20.27 -25.59 -0.55
CA ALA A 76 19.31 -25.46 0.54
C ALA A 76 19.69 -24.28 1.43
N LEU A 77 18.69 -23.50 1.84
CA LEU A 77 18.88 -22.36 2.73
C LEU A 77 19.34 -22.84 4.12
N LEU A 78 20.45 -22.29 4.61
CA LEU A 78 21.02 -22.59 5.91
C LEU A 78 20.24 -21.86 7.01
N ILE A 79 19.39 -22.62 7.74
CA ILE A 79 18.66 -22.16 8.93
C ILE A 79 18.71 -23.27 10.00
N PRO A 80 19.15 -23.00 11.24
CA PRO A 80 19.62 -21.70 11.77
C PRO A 80 21.05 -21.36 11.30
N THR A 81 21.59 -20.23 11.79
CA THR A 81 22.98 -19.85 11.54
C THR A 81 23.97 -20.91 12.06
N THR A 82 24.99 -21.21 11.27
CA THR A 82 26.04 -22.19 11.62
C THR A 82 27.10 -21.56 12.52
N GLY A 83 27.94 -22.38 13.16
CA GLY A 83 29.07 -21.90 13.98
C GLY A 83 30.12 -21.09 13.22
N SER A 84 30.13 -21.13 11.88
CA SER A 84 30.99 -20.29 11.03
C SER A 84 30.35 -18.95 10.65
N GLY A 85 29.13 -18.67 11.12
CA GLY A 85 28.35 -17.48 10.75
C GLY A 85 27.63 -17.58 9.40
N ALA A 86 27.55 -18.78 8.80
CA ALA A 86 26.78 -19.00 7.57
C ALA A 86 25.29 -19.15 7.88
N GLY A 87 24.41 -18.79 6.94
CA GLY A 87 22.96 -18.89 7.11
C GLY A 87 22.38 -17.81 8.01
N VAL A 88 21.11 -17.99 8.39
CA VAL A 88 20.32 -17.07 9.23
C VAL A 88 19.47 -17.82 10.24
N ASP A 89 19.11 -17.17 11.34
CA ASP A 89 18.30 -17.78 12.41
C ASP A 89 16.81 -17.78 12.06
N ALA A 90 16.36 -16.79 11.29
CA ALA A 90 15.00 -16.68 10.84
C ALA A 90 14.92 -16.23 9.37
N PHE A 91 13.86 -16.67 8.69
CA PHE A 91 13.52 -16.25 7.35
C PHE A 91 12.04 -15.85 7.28
N VAL A 92 11.75 -14.74 6.62
CA VAL A 92 10.38 -14.32 6.32
C VAL A 92 10.26 -13.96 4.85
N SER A 93 9.09 -14.21 4.28
CA SER A 93 8.80 -13.83 2.90
C SER A 93 7.49 -13.07 2.78
N THR A 94 7.49 -12.10 1.86
CA THR A 94 6.29 -11.43 1.38
C THR A 94 6.13 -11.56 -0.12
N ALA A 95 4.90 -11.58 -0.61
CA ALA A 95 4.64 -11.60 -2.04
C ALA A 95 3.44 -10.75 -2.46
N SER A 96 3.66 -9.95 -3.49
CA SER A 96 2.61 -9.28 -4.26
C SER A 96 2.56 -9.80 -5.71
N ALA A 97 3.64 -10.41 -6.19
CA ALA A 97 3.74 -11.00 -7.51
C ALA A 97 2.76 -12.16 -7.74
N GLY A 98 2.44 -12.37 -9.01
CA GLY A 98 1.56 -13.41 -9.49
C GLY A 98 0.25 -12.86 -10.05
N PRO A 99 -0.51 -13.70 -10.77
CA PRO A 99 -1.75 -13.29 -11.39
C PRO A 99 -2.78 -12.84 -10.34
N HIS A 100 -3.67 -11.96 -10.76
CA HIS A 100 -4.85 -11.60 -9.97
C HIS A 100 -5.74 -12.84 -9.80
N VAL A 101 -6.32 -13.01 -8.60
CA VAL A 101 -7.25 -14.11 -8.33
C VAL A 101 -8.63 -13.68 -8.77
N ARG A 102 -9.07 -14.20 -9.92
CA ARG A 102 -10.38 -13.89 -10.52
C ARG A 102 -11.48 -14.44 -9.62
N THR A 103 -12.30 -13.55 -9.08
CA THR A 103 -13.25 -13.89 -8.02
C THR A 103 -14.68 -13.53 -8.42
N VAL A 104 -15.61 -14.48 -8.27
CA VAL A 104 -17.05 -14.19 -8.28
C VAL A 104 -17.54 -14.11 -6.83
N LEU A 105 -18.20 -13.00 -6.47
CA LEU A 105 -18.84 -12.86 -5.17
C LEU A 105 -20.27 -13.40 -5.25
N VAL A 106 -20.68 -14.20 -4.26
CA VAL A 106 -22.05 -14.70 -4.15
C VAL A 106 -22.58 -14.33 -2.78
N GLY A 107 -23.72 -13.63 -2.71
CA GLY A 107 -24.26 -13.19 -1.44
C GLY A 107 -25.77 -13.02 -1.41
N LEU A 108 -26.35 -13.05 -0.21
CA LEU A 108 -27.79 -12.83 -0.04
C LEU A 108 -28.16 -11.36 -0.09
N MET A 109 -27.90 -10.60 0.98
CA MET A 109 -28.44 -9.25 1.13
C MET A 109 -27.53 -8.21 0.48
N PRO A 110 -28.01 -7.49 -0.56
CA PRO A 110 -27.32 -6.30 -1.06
C PRO A 110 -27.23 -5.25 0.04
N GLY A 111 -26.11 -4.54 0.10
CA GLY A 111 -25.88 -3.49 1.09
C GLY A 111 -25.54 -3.97 2.51
N VAL A 112 -25.57 -5.28 2.80
CA VAL A 112 -25.10 -5.85 4.07
C VAL A 112 -23.99 -6.88 3.82
N SER A 113 -24.32 -8.15 3.59
CA SER A 113 -23.33 -9.22 3.45
C SER A 113 -22.45 -9.05 2.21
N ILE A 114 -23.03 -8.63 1.07
CA ILE A 114 -22.27 -8.37 -0.16
C ILE A 114 -21.31 -7.19 0.03
N GLU A 115 -21.71 -6.15 0.77
CA GLU A 115 -20.83 -5.00 0.98
C GLU A 115 -19.64 -5.36 1.87
N SER A 116 -19.85 -6.16 2.93
CA SER A 116 -18.77 -6.73 3.72
C SER A 116 -17.83 -7.60 2.88
N ALA A 117 -18.38 -8.44 1.99
CA ALA A 117 -17.59 -9.25 1.08
C ALA A 117 -16.79 -8.40 0.08
N ARG A 118 -17.40 -7.36 -0.49
CA ARG A 118 -16.74 -6.39 -1.38
C ARG A 118 -15.61 -5.66 -0.66
N ARG A 119 -15.85 -5.20 0.58
CA ARG A 119 -14.83 -4.56 1.40
C ARG A 119 -13.65 -5.49 1.65
N LEU A 120 -13.94 -6.75 2.00
CA LEU A 120 -12.91 -7.76 2.22
C LEU A 120 -12.14 -8.09 0.93
N ALA A 121 -12.83 -8.33 -0.19
CA ALA A 121 -12.21 -8.63 -1.47
C ALA A 121 -11.30 -7.48 -1.95
N GLY A 122 -11.78 -6.24 -1.89
CA GLY A 122 -11.00 -5.05 -2.24
C GLY A 122 -9.89 -4.70 -1.25
N SER A 123 -9.73 -5.46 -0.17
CA SER A 123 -8.65 -5.27 0.80
C SER A 123 -7.51 -6.28 0.63
N THR A 124 -7.54 -7.11 -0.41
CA THR A 124 -6.49 -8.10 -0.72
C THR A 124 -6.37 -8.28 -2.24
N TYR A 125 -5.55 -9.21 -2.72
CA TYR A 125 -5.25 -9.43 -4.14
C TYR A 125 -6.34 -10.23 -4.89
N LEU A 126 -7.61 -9.95 -4.62
CA LEU A 126 -8.75 -10.50 -5.36
C LEU A 126 -9.20 -9.49 -6.44
N ASP A 127 -9.55 -10.00 -7.61
CA ASP A 127 -10.17 -9.24 -8.68
C ASP A 127 -11.62 -9.69 -8.83
N VAL A 128 -12.56 -8.85 -8.38
CA VAL A 128 -14.00 -9.17 -8.43
C VAL A 128 -14.52 -8.93 -9.84
N ILE A 129 -14.75 -10.02 -10.56
CA ILE A 129 -15.15 -9.98 -11.98
C ILE A 129 -16.66 -10.03 -12.20
N ASP A 130 -17.43 -10.57 -11.24
CA ASP A 130 -18.90 -10.55 -11.24
C ASP A 130 -19.42 -10.76 -9.80
N GLU A 131 -20.70 -10.45 -9.59
CA GLU A 131 -21.40 -10.57 -8.31
C GLU A 131 -22.82 -11.12 -8.50
N ILE A 132 -23.17 -12.14 -7.74
CA ILE A 132 -24.49 -12.77 -7.77
C ILE A 132 -25.15 -12.54 -6.41
N GLY A 133 -26.26 -11.79 -6.42
CA GLY A 133 -27.00 -11.37 -5.24
C GLY A 133 -28.43 -11.93 -5.17
N LEU A 134 -29.13 -11.78 -4.05
CA LEU A 134 -30.57 -12.09 -3.97
C LEU A 134 -31.42 -11.16 -4.86
N THR A 135 -30.97 -9.94 -5.10
CA THR A 135 -31.62 -8.99 -6.02
C THR A 135 -31.08 -9.05 -7.44
N ASP A 136 -30.29 -10.07 -7.76
CA ASP A 136 -29.86 -10.29 -9.13
C ASP A 136 -31.11 -10.55 -10.00
N ARG A 137 -31.19 -9.83 -11.12
CA ARG A 137 -32.32 -9.93 -12.07
C ARG A 137 -32.13 -11.07 -13.06
N ARG A 138 -30.92 -11.65 -13.13
CA ARG A 138 -30.62 -12.82 -13.95
C ARG A 138 -31.35 -14.04 -13.37
N GLY A 139 -31.97 -14.84 -14.24
CA GLY A 139 -32.47 -16.17 -13.86
C GLY A 139 -31.32 -17.13 -13.53
N GLU A 140 -31.62 -18.26 -12.90
CA GLU A 140 -30.62 -19.24 -12.46
C GLU A 140 -29.74 -19.74 -13.62
N GLU A 141 -30.31 -20.01 -14.79
CA GLU A 141 -29.56 -20.39 -16.00
C GLU A 141 -28.52 -19.33 -16.39
N ALA A 142 -28.92 -18.06 -16.40
CA ALA A 142 -28.02 -16.96 -16.73
C ALA A 142 -26.93 -16.74 -15.66
N GLN A 143 -27.22 -17.02 -14.38
CA GLN A 143 -26.22 -17.00 -13.31
C GLN A 143 -25.19 -18.12 -13.48
N ILE A 144 -25.63 -19.32 -13.89
CA ILE A 144 -24.73 -20.43 -14.22
C ILE A 144 -23.85 -20.05 -15.41
N ASP A 145 -24.44 -19.54 -16.49
CA ASP A 145 -23.71 -19.12 -17.69
C ASP A 145 -22.63 -18.08 -17.37
N VAL A 146 -22.93 -17.14 -16.47
CA VAL A 146 -21.96 -16.14 -15.99
C VAL A 146 -20.77 -16.81 -15.33
N ILE A 147 -20.98 -17.75 -14.41
CA ILE A 147 -19.87 -18.45 -13.74
C ILE A 147 -19.05 -19.25 -14.76
N LEU A 148 -19.71 -19.93 -15.70
CA LEU A 148 -19.07 -20.72 -16.74
C LEU A 148 -18.23 -19.87 -17.70
N ALA A 149 -18.75 -18.71 -18.11
CA ALA A 149 -18.06 -17.77 -18.98
C ALA A 149 -16.90 -17.07 -18.25
N ALA A 150 -17.12 -16.71 -16.98
CA ALA A 150 -16.14 -16.01 -16.16
C ALA A 150 -14.90 -16.85 -15.86
N ARG A 151 -15.06 -18.18 -15.74
CA ARG A 151 -14.03 -19.14 -15.30
C ARG A 151 -13.22 -18.60 -14.12
N PRO A 152 -13.88 -18.35 -12.96
CA PRO A 152 -13.21 -17.78 -11.81
C PRO A 152 -12.18 -18.75 -11.24
N ASP A 153 -11.18 -18.19 -10.57
CA ASP A 153 -10.22 -18.93 -9.74
C ASP A 153 -10.82 -19.21 -8.35
N LEU A 154 -11.71 -18.31 -7.91
CA LEU A 154 -12.32 -18.31 -6.59
C LEU A 154 -13.80 -17.91 -6.67
N ILE A 155 -14.66 -18.64 -5.96
CA ILE A 155 -16.00 -18.18 -5.62
C ILE A 155 -16.00 -17.86 -4.13
N PHE A 156 -16.29 -16.61 -3.78
CA PHE A 156 -16.41 -16.19 -2.39
C PHE A 156 -17.89 -16.00 -2.04
N MET A 157 -18.43 -16.98 -1.32
CA MET A 157 -19.83 -17.06 -0.96
C MET A 157 -20.05 -16.60 0.49
N VAL A 158 -20.99 -15.68 0.66
CA VAL A 158 -21.34 -15.08 1.95
C VAL A 158 -22.85 -15.04 2.13
N GLY A 159 -23.32 -14.79 3.35
CA GLY A 159 -24.72 -14.46 3.59
C GLY A 159 -25.47 -15.43 4.49
N GLY A 160 -26.62 -14.94 4.95
CA GLY A 160 -27.32 -15.47 6.11
C GLY A 160 -26.59 -15.05 7.39
N THR A 161 -27.31 -14.42 8.32
CA THR A 161 -26.84 -14.33 9.71
C THR A 161 -26.83 -15.72 10.32
N ASP A 162 -26.07 -15.92 11.38
CA ASP A 162 -26.12 -17.18 12.11
C ASP A 162 -27.51 -17.36 12.74
N GLY A 163 -28.11 -18.53 12.52
CA GLY A 163 -29.52 -18.79 12.86
C GLY A 163 -30.56 -18.08 11.99
N GLY A 164 -30.12 -17.41 10.90
CA GLY A 164 -30.98 -16.70 9.96
C GLY A 164 -31.56 -17.58 8.85
N ALA A 165 -32.06 -16.94 7.79
CA ALA A 165 -32.70 -17.62 6.66
C ALA A 165 -31.76 -18.60 5.93
N THR A 166 -32.17 -19.87 5.83
CA THR A 166 -31.38 -20.96 5.25
C THR A 166 -31.76 -21.28 3.80
N ALA A 167 -33.06 -21.24 3.47
CA ALA A 167 -33.57 -21.67 2.16
C ALA A 167 -32.96 -20.88 0.98
N SER A 168 -32.82 -19.56 1.12
CA SER A 168 -32.23 -18.71 0.07
C SER A 168 -30.74 -18.99 -0.12
N VAL A 169 -29.99 -19.24 0.97
CA VAL A 169 -28.57 -19.60 0.88
C VAL A 169 -28.42 -20.96 0.19
N ILE A 170 -29.25 -21.94 0.55
CA ILE A 170 -29.22 -23.28 -0.05
C ILE A 170 -29.46 -23.22 -1.56
N ARG A 171 -30.39 -22.38 -2.02
CA ARG A 171 -30.61 -22.19 -3.47
C ARG A 171 -29.36 -21.66 -4.18
N GLN A 172 -28.71 -20.63 -3.61
CA GLN A 172 -27.46 -20.12 -4.16
C GLN A 172 -26.35 -21.18 -4.14
N ILE A 173 -26.27 -21.99 -3.08
CA ILE A 173 -25.33 -23.13 -2.98
C ILE A 173 -25.59 -24.11 -4.14
N GLU A 174 -26.85 -24.41 -4.45
CA GLU A 174 -27.23 -25.30 -5.56
C GLU A 174 -26.82 -24.73 -6.92
N THR A 175 -27.13 -23.46 -7.18
CA THR A 175 -26.76 -22.78 -8.43
C THR A 175 -25.24 -22.79 -8.64
N VAL A 176 -24.47 -22.41 -7.60
CA VAL A 176 -23.00 -22.38 -7.66
C VAL A 176 -22.42 -23.79 -7.79
N SER A 177 -22.97 -24.75 -7.07
CA SER A 177 -22.54 -26.16 -7.14
C SER A 177 -22.76 -26.75 -8.53
N LEU A 178 -23.92 -26.48 -9.14
CA LEU A 178 -24.22 -26.93 -10.49
C LEU A 178 -23.26 -26.28 -11.49
N ALA A 179 -23.09 -24.95 -11.46
CA ALA A 179 -22.14 -24.26 -12.33
C ALA A 179 -20.72 -24.82 -12.20
N THR A 180 -20.26 -25.06 -10.97
CA THR A 180 -18.94 -25.61 -10.68
C THR A 180 -18.80 -27.05 -11.20
N SER A 181 -19.86 -27.86 -11.13
CA SER A 181 -19.84 -29.25 -11.60
C SER A 181 -19.70 -29.36 -13.13
N LEU A 182 -20.20 -28.36 -13.85
CA LEU A 182 -20.14 -28.24 -15.32
C LEU A 182 -18.77 -27.76 -15.83
N LEU A 183 -17.93 -27.21 -14.95
CA LEU A 183 -16.55 -26.84 -15.30
C LEU A 183 -15.64 -28.09 -15.33
N PRO A 184 -14.67 -28.13 -16.27
CA PRO A 184 -13.60 -29.14 -16.25
C PRO A 184 -12.91 -29.19 -14.89
N THR A 185 -12.53 -30.38 -14.43
CA THR A 185 -11.99 -30.60 -13.07
C THR A 185 -10.79 -29.70 -12.74
N ASP A 186 -9.91 -29.47 -13.72
CA ASP A 186 -8.72 -28.61 -13.64
C ASP A 186 -9.03 -27.10 -13.67
N GLN A 187 -10.27 -26.72 -13.99
CA GLN A 187 -10.74 -25.34 -14.08
C GLN A 187 -11.77 -24.99 -13.00
N ARG A 188 -11.99 -25.89 -12.02
CA ARG A 188 -12.94 -25.64 -10.95
C ARG A 188 -12.38 -24.62 -9.96
N PRO A 189 -13.12 -23.55 -9.64
CA PRO A 189 -12.68 -22.55 -8.67
C PRO A 189 -12.53 -23.16 -7.28
N ALA A 190 -11.68 -22.57 -6.46
CA ALA A 190 -11.79 -22.73 -5.01
C ALA A 190 -13.12 -22.09 -4.52
N LEU A 191 -13.72 -22.64 -3.48
CA LEU A 191 -14.91 -22.07 -2.83
C LEU A 191 -14.57 -21.67 -1.40
N VAL A 192 -14.81 -20.40 -1.06
CA VAL A 192 -14.79 -19.94 0.33
C VAL A 192 -16.22 -19.64 0.75
N PHE A 193 -16.69 -20.31 1.80
CA PHE A 193 -17.99 -20.05 2.40
C PHE A 193 -17.82 -19.39 3.77
N ALA A 194 -18.28 -18.14 3.87
CA ALA A 194 -18.25 -17.31 5.08
C ALA A 194 -19.65 -16.79 5.44
N GLY A 195 -20.66 -17.64 5.29
CA GLY A 195 -22.06 -17.34 5.63
C GLY A 195 -22.53 -18.09 6.87
N ASN A 196 -23.86 -18.25 6.98
CA ASN A 196 -24.50 -18.93 8.12
C ASN A 196 -23.82 -20.27 8.44
N THR A 197 -23.21 -20.34 9.63
CA THR A 197 -22.38 -21.47 10.07
C THR A 197 -23.13 -22.80 10.11
N SER A 198 -24.45 -22.79 10.30
CA SER A 198 -25.27 -24.02 10.31
C SER A 198 -25.35 -24.71 8.94
N LEU A 199 -24.94 -24.04 7.87
CA LEU A 199 -24.99 -24.56 6.50
C LEU A 199 -23.68 -25.20 6.03
N GLY A 200 -22.62 -25.19 6.85
CA GLY A 200 -21.32 -25.73 6.48
C GLY A 200 -21.38 -27.18 6.00
N ALA A 201 -22.16 -28.03 6.67
CA ALA A 201 -22.33 -29.44 6.27
C ALA A 201 -22.98 -29.58 4.89
N ALA A 202 -24.03 -28.78 4.62
CA ALA A 202 -24.72 -28.78 3.32
C ALA A 202 -23.82 -28.27 2.19
N VAL A 203 -22.98 -27.26 2.46
CA VAL A 203 -21.97 -26.81 1.51
C VAL A 203 -21.00 -27.95 1.21
N MET A 204 -20.41 -28.57 2.24
CA MET A 204 -19.46 -29.67 2.03
C MET A 204 -20.07 -30.80 1.22
N GLU A 205 -21.31 -31.21 1.53
CA GLU A 205 -22.04 -32.27 0.81
C GLU A 205 -22.23 -31.96 -0.68
N ARG A 206 -22.66 -30.75 -1.02
CA ARG A 206 -22.95 -30.38 -2.42
C ARG A 206 -21.71 -30.28 -3.28
N PHE A 207 -20.58 -29.90 -2.68
CA PHE A 207 -19.32 -29.71 -3.37
C PHE A 207 -18.34 -30.91 -3.26
N GLN A 208 -18.74 -32.05 -2.67
CA GLN A 208 -17.85 -33.21 -2.43
C GLN A 208 -17.09 -33.70 -3.67
N ASN A 209 -17.73 -33.66 -4.84
CA ASN A 209 -17.16 -34.13 -6.11
C ASN A 209 -16.74 -32.97 -7.03
N GLY A 210 -16.58 -31.77 -6.48
CA GLY A 210 -16.54 -30.51 -7.21
C GLY A 210 -15.25 -29.73 -6.99
N ALA A 211 -15.32 -28.78 -6.07
CA ALA A 211 -14.32 -27.76 -5.78
C ALA A 211 -13.67 -27.96 -4.42
N ALA A 212 -12.46 -27.43 -4.25
CA ALA A 212 -11.86 -27.30 -2.92
C ALA A 212 -12.65 -26.28 -2.09
N VAL A 213 -13.29 -26.74 -1.00
CA VAL A 213 -14.12 -25.90 -0.12
C VAL A 213 -13.36 -25.51 1.14
N ALA A 214 -13.37 -24.22 1.46
CA ALA A 214 -12.95 -23.67 2.73
C ALA A 214 -14.15 -23.06 3.46
N LEU A 215 -14.53 -23.65 4.59
CA LEU A 215 -15.49 -23.06 5.52
C LEU A 215 -14.75 -22.12 6.48
N VAL A 216 -15.27 -20.92 6.67
CA VAL A 216 -14.74 -19.94 7.64
C VAL A 216 -15.88 -19.36 8.49
N PRO A 217 -15.57 -18.77 9.66
CA PRO A 217 -16.57 -18.03 10.43
C PRO A 217 -17.33 -17.01 9.58
N ASN A 218 -18.60 -16.82 9.93
CA ASN A 218 -19.48 -15.91 9.21
C ASN A 218 -18.94 -14.47 9.27
N ILE A 219 -18.81 -13.79 8.13
CA ILE A 219 -18.36 -12.39 8.13
C ILE A 219 -19.42 -11.41 8.66
N ARG A 220 -20.68 -11.85 8.72
CA ARG A 220 -21.82 -11.15 9.28
C ARG A 220 -22.65 -12.10 10.15
N PRO A 221 -22.16 -12.48 11.35
CA PRO A 221 -22.89 -13.37 12.26
C PRO A 221 -24.26 -12.80 12.63
N SER A 222 -24.36 -11.47 12.76
CA SER A 222 -25.62 -10.72 12.90
C SER A 222 -25.62 -9.51 11.96
N LEU A 223 -26.75 -8.77 11.90
CA LEU A 223 -26.81 -7.54 11.10
C LEU A 223 -25.83 -6.47 11.58
N GLU A 224 -25.65 -6.38 12.90
CA GLU A 224 -24.82 -5.34 13.54
C GLU A 224 -23.34 -5.73 13.62
N LEU A 225 -23.03 -7.02 13.71
CA LEU A 225 -21.68 -7.52 13.91
C LEU A 225 -21.00 -7.86 12.58
N GLU A 226 -19.82 -7.29 12.34
CA GLU A 226 -18.97 -7.58 11.20
C GLU A 226 -17.63 -8.18 11.66
N GLU A 227 -17.28 -9.37 11.16
CA GLU A 227 -16.06 -10.10 11.53
C GLU A 227 -15.27 -10.55 10.29
N LEU A 228 -14.39 -9.67 9.78
CA LEU A 228 -13.68 -9.93 8.52
C LEU A 228 -12.37 -10.72 8.68
N GLU A 229 -11.74 -10.68 9.85
CA GLU A 229 -10.37 -11.20 10.04
C GLU A 229 -10.22 -12.70 9.77
N PRO A 230 -11.11 -13.61 10.24
CA PRO A 230 -10.98 -15.03 9.94
C PRO A 230 -11.03 -15.33 8.43
N ALA A 231 -11.96 -14.70 7.71
CA ALA A 231 -12.07 -14.83 6.26
C ALA A 231 -10.87 -14.20 5.55
N ARG A 232 -10.35 -13.06 6.03
CA ARG A 232 -9.13 -12.42 5.50
C ARG A 232 -7.93 -13.35 5.52
N LEU A 233 -7.67 -14.00 6.66
CA LEU A 233 -6.55 -14.93 6.80
C LEU A 233 -6.70 -16.11 5.84
N LYS A 234 -7.91 -16.69 5.75
CA LYS A 234 -8.15 -17.82 4.84
C LYS A 234 -8.01 -17.44 3.37
N LEU A 235 -8.51 -16.27 2.97
CA LEU A 235 -8.33 -15.76 1.61
C LEU A 235 -6.84 -15.55 1.30
N ALA A 236 -6.06 -15.06 2.25
CA ALA A 236 -4.62 -14.89 2.07
C ALA A 236 -3.89 -16.23 1.85
N GLU A 237 -4.27 -17.29 2.56
CA GLU A 237 -3.78 -18.65 2.31
C GLU A 237 -4.14 -19.15 0.91
N ILE A 238 -5.40 -19.00 0.50
CA ILE A 238 -5.89 -19.47 -0.81
C ILE A 238 -5.23 -18.71 -1.96
N ILE A 239 -5.04 -17.40 -1.84
CA ILE A 239 -4.29 -16.61 -2.82
C ILE A 239 -2.86 -17.15 -2.97
N GLY A 240 -2.19 -17.47 -1.85
CA GLY A 240 -0.87 -18.09 -1.87
C GLY A 240 -0.85 -19.44 -2.59
N GLN A 241 -1.81 -20.31 -2.29
CA GLN A 241 -1.95 -21.63 -2.92
C GLN A 241 -2.22 -21.54 -4.44
N LEU A 242 -3.13 -20.65 -4.86
CA LEU A 242 -3.42 -20.45 -6.29
C LEU A 242 -2.20 -19.92 -7.05
N ARG A 243 -1.37 -19.10 -6.40
CA ARG A 243 -0.12 -18.60 -6.98
C ARG A 243 0.95 -19.68 -7.06
N SER A 244 1.09 -20.53 -6.04
CA SER A 244 2.08 -21.62 -6.06
C SER A 244 1.77 -22.70 -7.11
N GLN A 245 0.49 -22.85 -7.50
CA GLN A 245 0.10 -23.73 -8.61
C GLN A 245 0.52 -23.20 -9.99
N ARG A 246 0.78 -21.89 -10.12
CA ARG A 246 1.07 -21.23 -11.40
C ARG A 246 2.54 -20.80 -11.52
N ILE A 247 3.24 -20.68 -10.40
CA ILE A 247 4.57 -20.10 -10.32
C ILE A 247 5.42 -20.99 -9.40
N ALA A 248 6.51 -21.52 -9.94
CA ALA A 248 7.45 -22.35 -9.19
C ALA A 248 8.19 -21.52 -8.13
N GLY A 249 8.74 -22.19 -7.11
CA GLY A 249 9.55 -21.58 -6.05
C GLY A 249 8.77 -21.01 -4.86
N PHE A 250 7.44 -20.84 -4.96
CA PHE A 250 6.63 -20.43 -3.80
C PHE A 250 6.59 -21.49 -2.70
N GLU A 251 6.71 -22.78 -3.05
CA GLU A 251 6.80 -23.87 -2.08
C GLU A 251 8.09 -23.76 -1.25
N ASP A 252 9.22 -23.43 -1.89
CA ASP A 252 10.50 -23.21 -1.22
C ASP A 252 10.43 -22.02 -0.26
N LEU A 253 9.86 -20.89 -0.72
CA LEU A 253 9.61 -19.72 0.13
C LEU A 253 8.72 -20.05 1.33
N ASN A 254 7.66 -20.83 1.13
CA ASN A 254 6.77 -21.27 2.21
C ASN A 254 7.51 -22.17 3.20
N ALA A 255 8.33 -23.11 2.72
CA ALA A 255 9.11 -23.99 3.58
C ALA A 255 10.07 -23.19 4.47
N TRP A 256 10.79 -22.22 3.92
CA TRP A 256 11.75 -21.40 4.66
C TRP A 256 11.09 -20.38 5.60
N SER A 257 9.87 -19.92 5.29
CA SER A 257 9.13 -18.92 6.10
C SER A 257 8.25 -19.54 7.20
N GLY A 258 8.49 -20.79 7.59
CA GLY A 258 7.71 -21.46 8.64
C GLY A 258 6.31 -21.89 8.18
N GLY A 259 6.16 -22.19 6.89
CA GLY A 259 4.98 -22.77 6.28
C GLY A 259 4.07 -21.77 5.54
N TYR A 260 4.39 -20.47 5.52
CA TYR A 260 3.51 -19.48 4.89
C TYR A 260 4.24 -18.17 4.49
N THR A 261 4.21 -17.86 3.18
CA THR A 261 4.57 -16.56 2.62
C THR A 261 3.44 -15.56 2.79
N MET A 262 3.71 -14.43 3.44
CA MET A 262 2.69 -13.41 3.69
C MET A 262 2.41 -12.57 2.45
N LEU A 263 1.16 -12.11 2.30
CA LEU A 263 0.86 -11.12 1.27
C LEU A 263 1.51 -9.77 1.61
N THR A 264 2.17 -9.12 0.64
CA THR A 264 2.89 -7.85 0.88
C THR A 264 1.97 -6.77 1.48
N ALA A 265 0.73 -6.65 1.00
CA ALA A 265 -0.25 -5.71 1.55
C ALA A 265 -0.68 -6.02 3.01
N ASP A 266 -0.68 -7.29 3.42
CA ASP A 266 -0.90 -7.69 4.82
C ASP A 266 0.25 -7.24 5.71
N ALA A 267 1.48 -7.55 5.30
CA ALA A 267 2.67 -7.17 6.03
C ALA A 267 2.81 -5.64 6.13
N PHE A 268 2.64 -4.92 5.01
CA PHE A 268 2.68 -3.45 4.96
C PHE A 268 1.72 -2.82 5.96
N SER A 269 0.48 -3.31 5.99
CA SER A 269 -0.60 -2.70 6.77
C SER A 269 -0.50 -3.02 8.26
N ARG A 270 0.25 -4.06 8.64
CA ARG A 270 0.57 -4.33 10.06
C ARG A 270 1.42 -3.22 10.66
N VAL A 271 2.41 -2.72 9.91
CA VAL A 271 3.26 -1.61 10.37
C VAL A 271 2.45 -0.32 10.49
N VAL A 272 1.59 -0.01 9.49
CA VAL A 272 0.69 1.15 9.55
C VAL A 272 -0.23 1.09 10.78
N ARG A 273 -0.84 -0.07 11.06
CA ARG A 273 -1.67 -0.29 12.25
C ARG A 273 -0.88 -0.20 13.55
N TYR A 274 0.37 -0.68 13.56
CA TYR A 274 1.25 -0.57 14.73
C TYR A 274 1.55 0.89 15.04
N LEU A 275 1.94 1.67 14.02
CA LEU A 275 2.28 3.07 14.20
C LEU A 275 1.09 3.91 14.68
N SER A 276 -0.14 3.61 14.26
CA SER A 276 -1.32 4.33 14.77
C SER A 276 -1.65 4.07 16.24
N ARG A 277 -0.99 3.12 16.89
CA ARG A 277 -1.05 2.91 18.35
C ARG A 277 0.09 3.58 19.10
N VAL A 278 1.16 3.94 18.39
CA VAL A 278 2.37 4.55 18.96
C VAL A 278 2.33 6.08 18.85
N TYR A 279 1.83 6.58 17.72
CA TYR A 279 1.66 8.00 17.45
C TYR A 279 0.39 8.55 18.11
N ASP A 280 0.17 9.85 17.95
CA ASP A 280 -0.96 10.60 18.50
C ASP A 280 -2.32 9.92 18.17
N PRO A 281 -3.09 9.48 19.18
CA PRO A 281 -4.37 8.81 18.96
C PRO A 281 -5.44 9.74 18.35
N GLU A 282 -5.25 11.06 18.36
CA GLU A 282 -6.14 12.01 17.68
C GLU A 282 -5.86 12.14 16.18
N LYS A 283 -4.82 11.45 15.67
CA LYS A 283 -4.46 11.43 14.25
C LYS A 283 -4.44 10.01 13.71
N GLY A 284 -4.69 9.88 12.40
CA GLY A 284 -4.48 8.62 11.70
C GLY A 284 -3.03 8.44 11.25
N VAL A 285 -2.64 7.22 10.88
CA VAL A 285 -1.44 6.95 10.10
C VAL A 285 -1.87 6.53 8.70
N LEU A 286 -1.23 7.10 7.68
CA LEU A 286 -1.50 6.75 6.27
C LEU A 286 -0.27 6.09 5.65
N GLY A 287 -0.42 4.86 5.20
CA GLY A 287 0.54 4.16 4.36
C GLY A 287 0.04 4.06 2.92
N ILE A 288 0.90 4.42 1.97
CA ILE A 288 0.64 4.30 0.54
C ILE A 288 1.79 3.52 -0.08
N ASP A 289 1.51 2.40 -0.74
CA ASP A 289 2.48 1.63 -1.50
C ASP A 289 2.07 1.62 -2.98
N VAL A 290 2.89 2.22 -3.84
CA VAL A 290 2.67 2.27 -5.29
C VAL A 290 3.57 1.25 -5.98
N GLY A 291 3.01 0.07 -6.22
CA GLY A 291 3.64 -0.99 -7.00
C GLY A 291 3.36 -0.87 -8.50
N ALA A 292 3.92 -1.79 -9.28
CA ALA A 292 3.71 -1.84 -10.74
C ALA A 292 2.31 -2.33 -11.13
N ALA A 293 1.75 -3.28 -10.37
CA ALA A 293 0.44 -3.88 -10.63
C ALA A 293 -0.64 -3.47 -9.61
N HIS A 294 -0.25 -2.83 -8.51
CA HIS A 294 -1.12 -2.56 -7.38
C HIS A 294 -0.80 -1.23 -6.72
N VAL A 295 -1.83 -0.53 -6.25
CA VAL A 295 -1.71 0.53 -5.24
C VAL A 295 -2.36 0.05 -3.95
N THR A 296 -1.58 -0.05 -2.88
CA THR A 296 -2.11 -0.34 -1.54
C THR A 296 -2.28 0.96 -0.77
N VAL A 297 -3.47 1.19 -0.23
CA VAL A 297 -3.76 2.29 0.68
C VAL A 297 -4.18 1.71 2.01
N ALA A 298 -3.43 2.01 3.06
CA ALA A 298 -3.72 1.60 4.42
C ALA A 298 -3.84 2.85 5.29
N ALA A 299 -4.99 3.05 5.93
CA ALA A 299 -5.19 4.08 6.93
C ALA A 299 -5.52 3.42 8.26
N ALA A 300 -4.90 3.85 9.34
CA ALA A 300 -5.19 3.33 10.67
C ALA A 300 -5.40 4.45 11.69
N PHE A 301 -6.45 4.34 12.48
CA PHE A 301 -6.82 5.31 13.53
C PHE A 301 -6.97 4.55 14.84
N ASP A 302 -6.15 4.85 15.84
CA ASP A 302 -6.14 4.17 17.14
C ASP A 302 -6.16 2.63 17.00
N GLY A 303 -5.25 2.09 16.17
CA GLY A 303 -5.15 0.66 15.88
C GLY A 303 -6.28 0.05 15.04
N LYS A 304 -7.30 0.81 14.62
CA LYS A 304 -8.34 0.37 13.68
C LYS A 304 -7.86 0.58 12.26
N LEU A 305 -7.58 -0.51 11.56
CA LEU A 305 -7.03 -0.50 10.20
C LEU A 305 -8.15 -0.57 9.15
N SER A 306 -8.10 0.34 8.19
CA SER A 306 -8.83 0.26 6.92
C SER A 306 -7.84 0.16 5.77
N ARG A 307 -8.01 -0.84 4.91
CA ARG A 307 -7.08 -1.14 3.83
C ARG A 307 -7.80 -1.42 2.52
N LYS A 308 -7.26 -0.89 1.43
CA LYS A 308 -7.59 -1.29 0.06
C LYS A 308 -6.34 -1.69 -0.72
N VAL A 309 -6.50 -2.68 -1.58
CA VAL A 309 -5.52 -3.08 -2.60
C VAL A 309 -6.19 -2.91 -3.95
N HIS A 310 -5.80 -1.87 -4.68
CA HIS A 310 -6.36 -1.54 -5.99
C HIS A 310 -5.55 -2.28 -7.07
N SER A 311 -6.09 -3.38 -7.61
CA SER A 311 -5.49 -4.17 -8.69
C SER A 311 -5.56 -3.50 -10.06
N ASP A 312 -6.47 -2.56 -10.20
CA ASP A 312 -6.70 -1.68 -11.34
C ASP A 312 -5.81 -0.45 -11.38
N LEU A 313 -5.00 -0.23 -10.35
CA LEU A 313 -4.08 0.91 -10.23
C LEU A 313 -2.67 0.38 -10.01
N GLY A 314 -1.69 0.93 -10.73
CA GLY A 314 -0.28 0.61 -10.54
C GLY A 314 0.56 1.39 -11.54
N LEU A 315 1.84 1.62 -11.23
CA LEU A 315 2.78 2.32 -12.12
C LEU A 315 3.58 1.32 -12.95
N GLY A 316 2.87 0.54 -13.75
CA GLY A 316 3.39 -0.59 -14.53
C GLY A 316 2.24 -1.30 -15.24
N THR A 317 2.12 -2.62 -15.08
CA THR A 317 1.13 -3.45 -15.79
C THR A 317 -0.31 -2.95 -15.68
N SER A 318 -0.71 -2.43 -14.52
CA SER A 318 -2.09 -1.97 -14.27
C SER A 318 -2.32 -0.50 -14.61
N LEU A 319 -1.31 0.22 -15.11
CA LEU A 319 -1.38 1.66 -15.37
C LEU A 319 -2.53 2.08 -16.29
N PRO A 320 -2.90 1.35 -17.36
CA PRO A 320 -4.04 1.72 -18.20
C PRO A 320 -5.37 1.75 -17.44
N GLY A 321 -5.48 0.98 -16.34
CA GLY A 321 -6.66 0.96 -15.48
C GLY A 321 -6.95 2.30 -14.81
N LEU A 322 -5.94 3.17 -14.65
CA LEU A 322 -6.10 4.54 -14.15
C LEU A 322 -7.10 5.36 -14.99
N LEU A 323 -7.15 5.12 -16.31
CA LEU A 323 -8.02 5.87 -17.23
C LEU A 323 -9.52 5.59 -17.01
N ARG A 324 -9.89 4.62 -16.17
CA ARG A 324 -11.28 4.43 -15.71
C ARG A 324 -11.69 5.47 -14.66
N TYR A 325 -10.74 6.12 -14.01
CA TYR A 325 -10.97 7.01 -12.86
C TYR A 325 -10.51 8.45 -13.09
N THR A 326 -9.72 8.68 -14.13
CA THR A 326 -9.25 10.02 -14.50
C THR A 326 -9.09 10.12 -16.02
N SER A 327 -8.91 11.35 -16.52
CA SER A 327 -8.65 11.63 -17.93
C SER A 327 -7.19 11.96 -18.16
N VAL A 328 -6.73 11.86 -19.40
CA VAL A 328 -5.37 12.29 -19.78
C VAL A 328 -5.19 13.79 -19.49
N SER A 329 -6.21 14.62 -19.73
CA SER A 329 -6.20 16.04 -19.36
C SER A 329 -5.95 16.27 -17.86
N ASN A 330 -6.52 15.43 -16.98
CA ASN A 330 -6.25 15.49 -15.54
C ASN A 330 -4.83 15.05 -15.17
N VAL A 331 -4.20 14.19 -15.95
CA VAL A 331 -2.77 13.88 -15.81
C VAL A 331 -1.94 15.09 -16.27
N SER A 332 -2.22 15.60 -17.47
CA SER A 332 -1.49 16.70 -18.10
C SER A 332 -1.52 18.01 -17.30
N ARG A 333 -2.51 18.21 -16.42
CA ARG A 333 -2.60 19.40 -15.56
C ARG A 333 -1.41 19.54 -14.60
N TRP A 334 -0.71 18.44 -14.29
CA TRP A 334 0.45 18.41 -13.41
C TRP A 334 1.78 18.61 -14.13
N LEU A 335 1.76 18.64 -15.46
CA LEU A 335 2.99 18.74 -16.25
C LEU A 335 3.55 20.17 -16.19
N PRO A 336 4.87 20.32 -16.07
CA PRO A 336 5.54 21.61 -16.08
C PRO A 336 5.82 22.11 -17.50
N THR A 337 5.75 21.25 -18.51
CA THR A 337 5.94 21.58 -19.92
C THR A 337 4.71 21.19 -20.73
N GLU A 338 4.65 21.67 -21.97
CA GLU A 338 3.64 21.20 -22.90
C GLU A 338 3.98 19.79 -23.39
N VAL A 339 3.02 18.88 -23.27
CA VAL A 339 3.09 17.49 -23.72
C VAL A 339 1.71 17.16 -24.28
N THR A 340 1.68 16.52 -25.43
CA THR A 340 0.43 16.14 -26.09
C THR A 340 -0.27 15.00 -25.34
N GLU A 341 -1.60 14.91 -25.47
CA GLU A 341 -2.31 13.77 -24.89
C GLU A 341 -1.90 12.43 -25.50
N ALA A 342 -1.43 12.43 -26.77
CA ALA A 342 -0.92 11.24 -27.43
C ALA A 342 0.34 10.72 -26.75
N GLU A 343 1.31 11.58 -26.46
CA GLU A 343 2.54 11.20 -25.75
C GLU A 343 2.25 10.64 -24.36
N VAL A 344 1.30 11.23 -23.61
CA VAL A 344 0.90 10.71 -22.30
C VAL A 344 0.26 9.32 -22.42
N ARG A 345 -0.59 9.10 -23.44
CA ARG A 345 -1.19 7.78 -23.71
C ARG A 345 -0.14 6.76 -24.11
N ASP A 346 0.78 7.12 -24.99
CA ASP A 346 1.87 6.26 -25.43
C ASP A 346 2.74 5.86 -24.24
N TYR A 347 3.06 6.80 -23.35
CA TYR A 347 3.77 6.49 -22.09
C TYR A 347 2.99 5.49 -21.23
N ILE A 348 1.68 5.71 -21.02
CA ILE A 348 0.82 4.81 -20.22
C ILE A 348 0.87 3.37 -20.75
N PHE A 349 0.68 3.18 -22.06
CA PHE A 349 0.62 1.84 -22.64
C PHE A 349 2.00 1.20 -22.77
N ASN A 350 3.04 1.96 -23.10
CA ASN A 350 4.42 1.45 -23.14
C ASN A 350 4.90 1.02 -21.75
N LYS A 351 4.63 1.81 -20.71
CA LYS A 351 4.96 1.44 -19.33
C LYS A 351 4.18 0.21 -18.87
N ALA A 352 2.96 -0.01 -19.36
CA ALA A 352 2.18 -1.22 -19.06
C ALA A 352 2.78 -2.48 -19.70
N LEU A 353 3.27 -2.37 -20.94
CA LEU A 353 3.95 -3.47 -21.64
C LEU A 353 5.33 -3.78 -21.04
N TYR A 354 6.04 -2.74 -20.59
CA TYR A 354 7.38 -2.86 -20.04
C TYR A 354 7.46 -2.21 -18.65
N PRO A 355 6.87 -2.84 -17.61
CA PRO A 355 6.72 -2.24 -16.28
C PRO A 355 8.05 -1.97 -15.55
N GLY A 356 9.14 -2.61 -15.99
CA GLY A 356 10.48 -2.40 -15.45
C GLY A 356 11.25 -1.21 -16.05
N THR A 357 10.72 -0.53 -17.07
CA THR A 357 11.39 0.64 -17.65
C THR A 357 11.48 1.78 -16.64
N ILE A 358 12.51 2.61 -16.79
CA ILE A 358 12.67 3.85 -16.04
C ILE A 358 12.54 5.03 -17.01
N PRO A 359 12.13 6.22 -16.55
CA PRO A 359 12.12 7.41 -17.38
C PRO A 359 13.48 7.64 -18.06
N ALA A 360 13.50 7.77 -19.38
CA ALA A 360 14.74 7.99 -20.14
C ALA A 360 15.08 9.48 -20.23
N GLU A 361 14.05 10.33 -20.30
CA GLU A 361 14.16 11.77 -20.40
C GLU A 361 13.48 12.50 -19.22
N LEU A 362 13.75 13.81 -19.11
CA LEU A 362 13.10 14.64 -18.10
C LEU A 362 11.58 14.77 -18.32
N SER A 363 11.16 14.81 -19.59
CA SER A 363 9.76 14.77 -20.01
C SER A 363 9.06 13.50 -19.50
N ASP A 364 9.66 12.33 -19.72
CA ASP A 364 9.18 11.05 -19.21
C ASP A 364 9.04 11.07 -17.68
N LEU A 365 10.03 11.63 -16.98
CA LEU A 365 10.01 11.73 -15.53
C LEU A 365 8.83 12.60 -15.07
N HIS A 366 8.56 13.71 -15.75
CA HIS A 366 7.41 14.57 -15.44
C HIS A 366 6.07 13.87 -15.73
N ILE A 367 5.96 13.11 -16.82
CA ILE A 367 4.78 12.27 -17.12
C ILE A 367 4.57 11.22 -16.04
N GLU A 368 5.62 10.48 -15.67
CA GLU A 368 5.54 9.43 -14.65
C GLU A 368 5.10 9.99 -13.29
N TYR A 369 5.62 11.16 -12.91
CA TYR A 369 5.24 11.82 -11.66
C TYR A 369 3.85 12.46 -11.72
N ALA A 370 3.36 12.87 -12.88
CA ALA A 370 1.96 13.29 -13.06
C ALA A 370 1.01 12.08 -12.91
N LEU A 371 1.38 10.93 -13.47
CA LEU A 371 0.64 9.67 -13.32
C LEU A 371 0.65 9.18 -11.87
N LEU A 372 1.80 9.23 -11.19
CA LEU A 372 1.94 8.88 -9.78
C LEU A 372 0.96 9.68 -8.90
N ARG A 373 0.80 10.99 -9.15
CA ARG A 373 -0.18 11.82 -8.45
C ARG A 373 -1.60 11.32 -8.65
N GLU A 374 -1.98 11.05 -9.89
CA GLU A 374 -3.34 10.60 -10.21
C GLU A 374 -3.61 9.18 -9.67
N LEU A 375 -2.62 8.28 -9.67
CA LEU A 375 -2.72 6.95 -9.03
C LEU A 375 -2.98 7.06 -7.54
N ILE A 376 -2.21 7.89 -6.82
CA ILE A 376 -2.38 8.07 -5.38
C ILE A 376 -3.73 8.74 -5.09
N ARG A 377 -4.13 9.75 -5.87
CA ARG A 377 -5.44 10.41 -5.73
C ARG A 377 -6.60 9.43 -5.94
N ALA A 378 -6.54 8.60 -6.99
CA ALA A 378 -7.54 7.59 -7.28
C ALA A 378 -7.59 6.51 -6.18
N GLY A 379 -6.43 6.04 -5.71
CA GLY A 379 -6.33 5.07 -4.64
C GLY A 379 -6.94 5.60 -3.33
N ILE A 380 -6.59 6.83 -2.93
CA ILE A 380 -7.13 7.46 -1.73
C ILE A 380 -8.63 7.68 -1.85
N SER A 381 -9.11 8.31 -2.93
CA SER A 381 -10.54 8.63 -3.08
C SER A 381 -11.44 7.39 -2.99
N ARG A 382 -10.96 6.26 -3.52
CA ARG A 382 -11.65 4.95 -3.49
C ARG A 382 -11.50 4.19 -2.17
N SER A 383 -10.61 4.63 -1.27
CA SER A 383 -10.39 4.00 0.03
C SER A 383 -11.06 4.76 1.18
N ARG A 384 -11.24 6.07 1.02
CA ARG A 384 -11.73 6.99 2.06
C ARG A 384 -13.11 6.68 2.61
N GLY A 385 -13.99 6.07 1.81
CA GLY A 385 -15.33 5.70 2.26
C GLY A 385 -15.33 4.68 3.40
N ASP A 386 -14.26 3.89 3.54
CA ASP A 386 -14.11 2.88 4.59
C ASP A 386 -13.36 3.40 5.83
N TRP A 387 -13.08 4.70 5.93
CA TRP A 387 -12.40 5.29 7.08
C TRP A 387 -13.44 5.78 8.09
N ALA A 388 -13.32 5.36 9.34
CA ALA A 388 -14.23 5.80 10.41
C ALA A 388 -14.21 7.33 10.60
N GLU A 389 -13.05 7.95 10.40
CA GLU A 389 -12.87 9.39 10.39
C GLU A 389 -12.69 9.94 8.97
N GLY A 390 -13.46 10.97 8.60
CA GLY A 390 -13.28 11.69 7.34
C GLY A 390 -14.03 11.13 6.12
N ALA A 391 -14.96 10.17 6.31
CA ALA A 391 -15.82 9.65 5.25
C ALA A 391 -16.74 10.71 4.61
N SER A 392 -17.07 11.79 5.34
CA SER A 392 -18.03 12.82 4.91
C SER A 392 -17.42 14.17 4.53
N SER A 393 -16.12 14.38 4.74
CA SER A 393 -15.44 15.65 4.43
C SER A 393 -14.68 15.55 3.12
N GLU A 394 -14.66 16.61 2.30
CA GLU A 394 -13.76 16.67 1.14
C GLU A 394 -12.28 16.65 1.57
N LEU A 395 -11.98 17.19 2.76
CA LEU A 395 -10.63 17.27 3.32
C LEU A 395 -10.19 15.93 3.92
N MET A 396 -8.90 15.62 3.79
CA MET A 396 -8.29 14.50 4.49
C MET A 396 -8.45 14.65 6.01
N PRO A 397 -8.68 13.57 6.77
CA PRO A 397 -8.50 13.61 8.22
C PRO A 397 -7.03 13.90 8.56
N PRO A 398 -6.71 14.34 9.79
CA PRO A 398 -5.33 14.58 10.20
C PRO A 398 -4.57 13.26 10.19
N MET A 399 -3.40 13.23 9.57
CA MET A 399 -2.56 12.04 9.48
C MET A 399 -1.14 12.35 9.97
N GLU A 400 -0.54 11.49 10.78
CA GLU A 400 0.84 11.56 11.25
C GLU A 400 1.34 10.16 11.66
N PRO A 401 2.38 9.59 11.02
CA PRO A 401 3.01 10.06 9.78
C PRO A 401 2.23 9.64 8.51
N ILE A 402 2.67 10.15 7.36
CA ILE A 402 2.33 9.61 6.04
C ILE A 402 3.57 8.89 5.49
N ILE A 403 3.41 7.59 5.24
CA ILE A 403 4.48 6.69 4.78
C ILE A 403 4.21 6.33 3.33
N ALA A 404 5.22 6.53 2.48
CA ALA A 404 5.16 6.19 1.07
C ALA A 404 6.21 5.14 0.71
N SER A 405 5.75 4.08 0.07
CA SER A 405 6.54 2.94 -0.41
C SER A 405 6.29 2.75 -1.91
N GLY A 406 7.14 1.94 -2.54
CA GLY A 406 7.09 1.63 -3.96
C GLY A 406 8.21 2.33 -4.74
N GLY A 407 8.72 1.64 -5.77
CA GLY A 407 9.97 2.01 -6.43
C GLY A 407 9.99 3.42 -7.02
N ALA A 408 8.89 3.85 -7.65
CA ALA A 408 8.82 5.14 -8.33
C ALA A 408 8.81 6.34 -7.37
N ILE A 409 8.18 6.19 -6.20
CA ILE A 409 8.06 7.26 -5.20
C ILE A 409 9.22 7.25 -4.21
N ALA A 410 9.60 6.07 -3.72
CA ALA A 410 10.59 5.95 -2.67
C ALA A 410 12.04 6.07 -3.18
N ARG A 411 12.25 5.94 -4.50
CA ARG A 411 13.56 6.14 -5.16
C ARG A 411 13.52 7.29 -6.15
N ALA A 412 12.82 8.36 -5.81
CA ALA A 412 12.80 9.59 -6.59
C ALA A 412 14.22 10.09 -6.87
N PRO A 413 14.52 10.62 -8.07
CA PRO A 413 15.84 11.18 -8.39
C PRO A 413 16.28 12.27 -7.40
N ARG A 414 15.31 13.01 -6.86
CA ARG A 414 15.49 13.93 -5.72
C ARG A 414 14.32 13.84 -4.75
N PRO A 415 14.54 14.06 -3.44
CA PRO A 415 13.48 14.07 -2.43
C PRO A 415 12.30 15.01 -2.76
N GLY A 416 12.58 16.15 -3.40
CA GLY A 416 11.58 17.14 -3.80
C GLY A 416 10.52 16.60 -4.76
N TYR A 417 10.87 15.67 -5.66
CA TYR A 417 9.92 15.04 -6.58
C TYR A 417 8.90 14.19 -5.81
N ALA A 418 9.37 13.36 -4.88
CA ALA A 418 8.51 12.53 -4.03
C ALA A 418 7.62 13.39 -3.12
N ALA A 419 8.20 14.40 -2.47
CA ALA A 419 7.49 15.31 -1.59
C ALA A 419 6.36 16.02 -2.34
N LEU A 420 6.65 16.61 -3.51
CA LEU A 420 5.63 17.32 -4.28
C LEU A 420 4.52 16.39 -4.77
N ALA A 421 4.85 15.18 -5.24
CA ALA A 421 3.84 14.20 -5.61
C ALA A 421 2.93 13.83 -4.43
N LEU A 422 3.48 13.62 -3.24
CA LEU A 422 2.71 13.34 -2.03
C LEU A 422 1.84 14.53 -1.60
N LEU A 423 2.39 15.74 -1.58
CA LEU A 423 1.66 16.95 -1.22
C LEU A 423 0.48 17.20 -2.18
N ASP A 424 0.70 17.01 -3.48
CA ASP A 424 -0.32 17.22 -4.52
C ASP A 424 -1.40 16.14 -4.51
N ALA A 425 -1.01 14.89 -4.23
CA ALA A 425 -1.92 13.77 -4.30
C ALA A 425 -2.70 13.55 -3.00
N VAL A 426 -2.00 13.58 -1.87
CA VAL A 426 -2.59 13.36 -0.54
C VAL A 426 -3.27 14.63 -0.04
N GLN A 427 -2.69 15.81 -0.31
CA GLN A 427 -3.15 17.09 0.24
C GLN A 427 -3.33 17.04 1.77
N PRO A 428 -2.26 16.72 2.53
CA PRO A 428 -2.33 16.61 3.98
C PRO A 428 -2.79 17.92 4.62
N ARG A 429 -3.40 17.85 5.80
CA ARG A 429 -3.80 19.04 6.57
C ARG A 429 -3.11 19.12 7.92
N GLY A 430 -2.89 20.34 8.38
CA GLY A 430 -2.23 20.60 9.65
C GLY A 430 -0.76 20.20 9.59
N ILE A 431 -0.29 19.47 10.60
CA ILE A 431 1.11 19.10 10.76
C ILE A 431 1.23 17.58 10.61
N THR A 432 2.11 17.15 9.71
CA THR A 432 2.40 15.75 9.41
C THR A 432 3.89 15.56 9.09
N THR A 433 4.42 14.34 9.18
CA THR A 433 5.74 13.97 8.64
C THR A 433 5.56 13.09 7.41
N LEU A 434 6.31 13.39 6.33
CA LEU A 434 6.39 12.52 5.16
C LEU A 434 7.61 11.59 5.28
N VAL A 435 7.39 10.28 5.15
CA VAL A 435 8.42 9.26 5.29
C VAL A 435 8.45 8.37 4.05
N LEU A 436 9.64 8.13 3.49
CA LEU A 436 9.85 7.20 2.39
C LEU A 436 10.48 5.89 2.85
N ASP A 437 10.08 4.81 2.19
CA ASP A 437 10.67 3.48 2.32
C ASP A 437 11.45 3.09 1.05
N PRO A 438 12.70 3.58 0.88
CA PRO A 438 13.47 3.38 -0.36
C PRO A 438 13.87 1.91 -0.60
N TYR A 439 13.92 1.11 0.46
CA TYR A 439 14.33 -0.29 0.42
C TYR A 439 13.16 -1.27 0.49
N ASN A 440 11.92 -0.77 0.61
CA ASN A 440 10.71 -1.58 0.70
C ASN A 440 10.72 -2.48 1.96
N LEU A 441 11.20 -1.93 3.08
CA LEU A 441 11.35 -2.59 4.38
C LEU A 441 10.03 -2.70 5.14
N VAL A 442 9.04 -1.84 4.87
CA VAL A 442 7.77 -1.88 5.63
C VAL A 442 7.12 -3.27 5.55
N PRO A 443 6.99 -3.92 4.38
CA PRO A 443 6.52 -5.31 4.31
C PRO A 443 7.46 -6.31 5.01
N ALA A 444 8.78 -6.20 4.83
CA ALA A 444 9.75 -7.11 5.45
C ALA A 444 9.63 -7.09 6.99
N VAL A 445 9.61 -5.90 7.58
CA VAL A 445 9.42 -5.67 9.01
C VAL A 445 8.03 -6.13 9.47
N GLY A 446 6.98 -5.86 8.69
CA GLY A 446 5.63 -6.28 9.01
C GLY A 446 5.42 -7.80 9.04
N ALA A 447 6.14 -8.54 8.19
CA ALA A 447 6.18 -9.99 8.21
C ALA A 447 6.98 -10.51 9.41
N ALA A 448 8.15 -9.90 9.66
CA ALA A 448 9.02 -10.22 10.78
C ALA A 448 8.39 -10.00 12.16
N ALA A 449 7.52 -8.99 12.28
CA ALA A 449 6.93 -8.54 13.55
C ALA A 449 6.21 -9.65 14.35
N LYS A 450 5.73 -10.71 13.69
CA LYS A 450 5.11 -11.86 14.38
C LYS A 450 6.14 -12.73 15.11
N LEU A 451 7.32 -12.90 14.50
CA LEU A 451 8.42 -13.71 15.03
C LEU A 451 9.29 -12.90 15.99
N LEU A 452 9.62 -11.67 15.59
CA LEU A 452 10.54 -10.78 16.29
C LEU A 452 9.88 -9.40 16.49
N PRO A 453 9.01 -9.20 17.49
CA PRO A 453 8.28 -7.94 17.67
C PRO A 453 9.19 -6.70 17.76
N MET A 454 10.36 -6.84 18.39
CA MET A 454 11.31 -5.74 18.60
C MET A 454 11.93 -5.21 17.32
N ILE A 455 12.01 -6.02 16.25
CA ILE A 455 12.55 -5.58 14.95
C ILE A 455 11.77 -4.40 14.39
N THR A 456 10.46 -4.35 14.65
CA THR A 456 9.59 -3.28 14.15
C THR A 456 10.02 -1.94 14.73
N VAL A 457 10.22 -1.89 16.04
CA VAL A 457 10.62 -0.66 16.74
C VAL A 457 12.03 -0.27 16.35
N GLN A 458 12.97 -1.20 16.44
CA GLN A 458 14.39 -0.91 16.28
C GLN A 458 14.75 -0.55 14.84
N VAL A 459 14.16 -1.21 13.83
CA VAL A 459 14.40 -0.87 12.43
C VAL A 459 13.74 0.46 12.06
N LEU A 460 12.54 0.77 12.56
CA LEU A 460 11.92 2.09 12.37
C LEU A 460 12.78 3.23 12.94
N GLU A 461 13.48 2.99 14.04
CA GLU A 461 14.39 3.96 14.68
C GLU A 461 15.82 3.95 14.09
N SER A 462 16.18 2.96 13.27
CA SER A 462 17.57 2.75 12.80
C SER A 462 18.06 3.75 11.75
N GLY A 463 17.18 4.62 11.24
CA GLY A 463 17.49 5.52 10.11
C GLY A 463 17.36 4.88 8.72
N SER A 464 16.87 3.63 8.64
CA SER A 464 16.65 2.93 7.35
C SER A 464 15.51 3.52 6.50
N PHE A 465 14.66 4.34 7.12
CA PHE A 465 13.61 5.12 6.46
C PHE A 465 14.06 6.56 6.23
N VAL A 466 13.67 7.15 5.10
CA VAL A 466 14.03 8.53 4.76
C VAL A 466 12.90 9.46 5.15
N SER A 467 13.08 10.23 6.22
CA SER A 467 12.19 11.35 6.51
C SER A 467 12.41 12.45 5.49
N LEU A 468 11.39 12.79 4.71
CA LEU A 468 11.42 13.97 3.84
C LEU A 468 11.36 15.25 4.67
N GLY A 469 10.72 15.19 5.85
CA GLY A 469 10.64 16.27 6.82
C GLY A 469 9.23 16.53 7.32
N THR A 470 9.11 17.41 8.31
CA THR A 470 7.82 17.91 8.79
C THR A 470 7.18 18.82 7.75
N VAL A 471 5.90 18.58 7.47
CA VAL A 471 5.04 19.39 6.61
C VAL A 471 4.04 20.15 7.46
N VAL A 472 3.91 21.45 7.22
CA VAL A 472 2.81 22.29 7.73
C VAL A 472 1.93 22.70 6.55
N SER A 473 0.68 22.25 6.56
CA SER A 473 -0.33 22.54 5.53
C SER A 473 -1.52 23.28 6.14
N PRO A 474 -1.52 24.64 6.14
CA PRO A 474 -2.65 25.41 6.62
C PRO A 474 -3.91 25.16 5.78
N VAL A 475 -5.04 24.93 6.46
CA VAL A 475 -6.35 24.79 5.84
C VAL A 475 -7.10 26.11 5.91
N GLY A 476 -7.54 26.60 4.77
CA GLY A 476 -8.33 27.83 4.66
C GLY A 476 -8.37 28.30 3.21
N ARG A 477 -9.18 29.33 2.93
CA ARG A 477 -9.30 29.93 1.61
C ARG A 477 -8.74 31.36 1.62
N GLY A 478 -8.12 31.75 0.52
CA GLY A 478 -7.55 33.09 0.33
C GLY A 478 -7.23 33.34 -1.13
N HIS A 479 -6.95 34.61 -1.46
CA HIS A 479 -6.36 34.96 -2.74
C HIS A 479 -4.83 34.86 -2.66
N GLU A 480 -4.20 34.69 -3.81
CA GLU A 480 -2.73 34.64 -3.95
C GLU A 480 -2.06 35.83 -3.24
N GLY A 481 -0.97 35.57 -2.52
CA GLY A 481 -0.18 36.58 -1.81
C GLY A 481 -0.74 37.04 -0.46
N ARG A 482 -1.97 36.65 -0.07
CA ARG A 482 -2.52 36.94 1.27
C ARG A 482 -1.67 36.29 2.36
N PRO A 483 -1.30 36.98 3.46
CA PRO A 483 -0.66 36.33 4.60
C PRO A 483 -1.51 35.19 5.18
N VAL A 484 -0.91 34.04 5.41
CA VAL A 484 -1.56 32.81 5.92
C VAL A 484 -1.04 32.45 7.30
N LEU A 485 0.26 32.56 7.51
CA LEU A 485 0.93 32.01 8.67
C LEU A 485 2.19 32.81 8.98
N ARG A 486 2.33 33.25 10.23
CA ARG A 486 3.64 33.69 10.75
C ARG A 486 4.34 32.51 11.41
N ILE A 487 5.60 32.32 11.09
CA ILE A 487 6.43 31.23 11.61
C ILE A 487 7.63 31.79 12.37
N ARG A 488 8.05 31.05 13.39
CA ARG A 488 9.35 31.19 14.04
C ARG A 488 9.91 29.81 14.33
N ILE A 489 11.13 29.52 13.90
CA ILE A 489 11.86 28.29 14.22
C ILE A 489 13.07 28.67 15.05
N ASP A 490 13.16 28.11 16.26
CA ASP A 490 14.29 28.24 17.16
C ASP A 490 15.08 26.91 17.17
N PRO A 491 16.24 26.82 16.48
CA PRO A 491 17.04 25.59 16.44
C PRO A 491 17.57 25.19 17.82
N GLU A 492 17.46 23.91 18.18
CA GLU A 492 17.99 23.41 19.46
C GLU A 492 19.53 23.42 19.50
N SER A 493 20.18 23.45 18.33
CA SER A 493 21.64 23.56 18.19
C SER A 493 22.21 24.95 18.51
N GLY A 494 21.37 25.95 18.80
CA GLY A 494 21.82 27.29 19.22
C GLY A 494 22.12 28.29 18.09
N GLY A 495 21.51 28.11 16.92
CA GLY A 495 21.60 29.05 15.78
C GLY A 495 20.62 30.23 15.84
N GLU A 496 20.72 31.14 14.86
CA GLU A 496 19.76 32.26 14.74
C GLU A 496 18.34 31.75 14.45
N PRO A 497 17.32 32.29 15.13
CA PRO A 497 15.93 31.95 14.85
C PRO A 497 15.53 32.35 13.43
N ILE A 498 14.83 31.45 12.73
CA ILE A 498 14.28 31.70 11.40
C ILE A 498 12.85 32.21 11.58
N GLU A 499 12.57 33.44 11.17
CA GLU A 499 11.24 34.04 11.19
C GLU A 499 10.75 34.42 9.79
N GLY A 500 9.44 34.31 9.57
CA GLY A 500 8.87 34.65 8.27
C GLY A 500 7.35 34.76 8.26
N ILE A 501 6.85 35.45 7.23
CA ILE A 501 5.43 35.48 6.89
C ILE A 501 5.24 34.64 5.63
N ILE A 502 4.49 33.55 5.75
CA ILE A 502 4.11 32.68 4.65
C ILE A 502 2.79 33.19 4.06
N ARG A 503 2.74 33.26 2.74
CA ARG A 503 1.61 33.77 1.96
C ARG A 503 0.91 32.66 1.19
N TYR A 504 -0.36 32.87 0.91
CA TYR A 504 -1.22 31.93 0.20
C TYR A 504 -0.69 31.71 -1.22
N GLY A 505 -0.61 30.45 -1.64
CA GLY A 505 0.00 30.01 -2.89
C GLY A 505 1.47 29.61 -2.80
N GLN A 506 2.15 29.88 -1.66
CA GLN A 506 3.57 29.55 -1.50
C GLN A 506 3.79 28.09 -1.07
N LEU A 507 4.87 27.52 -1.57
CA LEU A 507 5.51 26.32 -1.06
C LEU A 507 6.91 26.72 -0.60
N VAL A 508 7.27 26.50 0.66
CA VAL A 508 8.51 27.01 1.25
C VAL A 508 9.25 25.91 1.98
N LEU A 509 10.55 25.78 1.69
CA LEU A 509 11.47 24.96 2.47
C LEU A 509 12.19 25.82 3.49
N LEU A 510 12.19 25.39 4.74
CA LEU A 510 12.93 26.01 5.82
C LEU A 510 14.09 25.08 6.20
N PRO A 511 15.33 25.60 6.23
CA PRO A 511 16.50 24.78 6.48
C PRO A 511 16.50 24.25 7.91
N LEU A 512 16.50 22.93 8.05
CA LEU A 512 16.73 22.20 9.28
C LEU A 512 17.33 20.86 8.86
N ARG A 513 18.57 20.55 9.24
CA ARG A 513 19.25 19.36 8.70
C ARG A 513 18.64 18.08 9.24
N GLN A 514 18.86 16.97 8.54
CA GLN A 514 18.45 15.66 9.02
C GLN A 514 19.06 15.37 10.40
N GLY A 515 18.21 15.00 11.36
CA GLY A 515 18.60 14.75 12.75
C GLY A 515 18.72 16.01 13.63
N GLU A 516 18.63 17.22 13.05
CA GLU A 516 18.48 18.44 13.85
C GLU A 516 17.03 18.63 14.31
N HIS A 517 16.88 19.21 15.50
CA HIS A 517 15.58 19.50 16.09
C HIS A 517 15.43 20.99 16.34
N ALA A 518 14.19 21.48 16.30
CA ALA A 518 13.90 22.87 16.57
C ALA A 518 12.52 23.02 17.24
N ARG A 519 12.36 24.11 18.01
CA ARG A 519 11.06 24.55 18.47
C ARG A 519 10.44 25.45 17.40
N MET A 520 9.34 25.01 16.81
CA MET A 520 8.60 25.77 15.80
C MET A 520 7.34 26.38 16.40
N THR A 521 7.20 27.70 16.33
CA THR A 521 6.01 28.45 16.70
C THR A 521 5.23 28.84 15.45
N LEU A 522 3.96 28.50 15.41
CA LEU A 522 3.05 28.79 14.30
C LEU A 522 1.93 29.72 14.77
N ARG A 523 1.73 30.81 14.04
CA ARG A 523 0.65 31.79 14.29
C ARG A 523 -0.16 31.96 13.00
N PRO A 524 -1.19 31.12 12.77
CA PRO A 524 -2.02 31.23 11.58
C PRO A 524 -2.86 32.52 11.63
N GLU A 525 -3.07 33.12 10.46
CA GLU A 525 -3.96 34.27 10.29
C GLU A 525 -5.44 33.86 10.43
N ARG A 526 -6.32 34.85 10.63
CA ARG A 526 -7.77 34.59 10.78
C ARG A 526 -8.32 33.84 9.55
N GLY A 527 -8.97 32.70 9.82
CA GLY A 527 -9.56 31.82 8.81
C GLY A 527 -8.65 30.71 8.28
N PHE A 528 -7.43 30.59 8.83
CA PHE A 528 -6.52 29.48 8.54
C PHE A 528 -6.31 28.61 9.79
N ASP A 529 -6.33 27.29 9.61
CA ASP A 529 -6.10 26.30 10.65
C ASP A 529 -4.85 25.47 10.34
N VAL A 530 -3.99 25.24 11.33
CA VAL A 530 -2.78 24.40 11.23
C VAL A 530 -2.85 23.17 12.14
N GLY A 531 -4.00 22.92 12.78
CA GLY A 531 -4.21 21.74 13.62
C GLY A 531 -4.02 21.98 15.13
N PHE A 532 -4.14 23.22 15.62
CA PHE A 532 -4.06 23.56 17.07
C PHE A 532 -5.43 23.83 17.69
N GLY A 533 -6.45 23.09 17.28
CA GLY A 533 -7.82 23.24 17.81
C GLY A 533 -8.66 24.33 17.12
N GLY A 534 -8.31 24.70 15.88
CA GLY A 534 -9.18 25.46 14.98
C GLY A 534 -8.55 26.73 14.38
N PRO A 535 -9.30 27.45 13.51
CA PRO A 535 -8.77 28.59 12.77
C PRO A 535 -8.23 29.72 13.64
N GLY A 536 -7.05 30.25 13.30
CA GLY A 536 -6.39 31.35 14.00
C GLY A 536 -5.75 30.96 15.35
N LYS A 537 -5.81 29.69 15.76
CA LYS A 537 -5.17 29.21 16.99
C LYS A 537 -3.67 29.03 16.77
N ALA A 538 -2.88 29.79 17.53
CA ALA A 538 -1.43 29.66 17.55
C ALA A 538 -0.98 28.52 18.46
N GLY A 539 0.15 27.92 18.14
CA GLY A 539 0.75 26.85 18.92
C GLY A 539 2.25 26.75 18.68
N ALA A 540 2.92 25.93 19.48
CA ALA A 540 4.32 25.60 19.29
C ALA A 540 4.51 24.09 19.44
N LEU A 541 5.45 23.55 18.70
CA LEU A 541 5.78 22.13 18.70
C LEU A 541 7.28 21.94 18.48
N ARG A 542 7.78 20.76 18.83
CA ARG A 542 9.11 20.31 18.44
C ARG A 542 9.02 19.68 17.05
N VAL A 543 9.88 20.09 16.13
CA VAL A 543 10.02 19.50 14.79
C VAL A 543 11.40 18.90 14.59
N SER A 544 11.50 18.00 13.61
CA SER A 544 12.77 17.41 13.19
C SER A 544 13.00 17.70 11.72
N GLY A 545 14.25 17.98 11.36
CA GLY A 545 14.65 18.15 9.97
C GLY A 545 14.68 16.81 9.24
N GLY A 546 14.18 16.80 8.00
CA GLY A 546 14.33 15.68 7.07
C GLY A 546 15.24 16.03 5.89
N ALA A 547 15.17 15.23 4.83
CA ALA A 547 15.91 15.45 3.59
C ALA A 547 15.60 16.81 2.92
N LEU A 548 14.43 17.40 3.20
CA LEU A 548 14.00 18.72 2.73
C LEU A 548 13.84 19.74 3.87
N GLY A 549 14.29 19.43 5.09
CA GLY A 549 14.08 20.26 6.26
C GLY A 549 12.61 20.32 6.71
N VAL A 550 12.06 21.52 6.88
CA VAL A 550 10.64 21.74 7.21
C VAL A 550 9.94 22.36 6.00
N MET A 551 8.86 21.73 5.55
CA MET A 551 8.06 22.17 4.42
C MET A 551 6.83 22.94 4.89
N ILE A 552 6.59 24.12 4.35
CA ILE A 552 5.33 24.86 4.51
C ILE A 552 4.58 24.88 3.19
N ASP A 553 3.46 24.17 3.12
CA ASP A 553 2.58 24.13 1.95
C ASP A 553 1.35 25.02 2.18
N ALA A 554 1.46 26.29 1.79
CA ALA A 554 0.39 27.28 1.89
C ALA A 554 -0.39 27.44 0.58
N ARG A 555 -0.37 26.43 -0.31
CA ARG A 555 -1.09 26.44 -1.60
C ARG A 555 -2.62 26.28 -1.45
N GLY A 556 -3.09 26.01 -0.24
CA GLY A 556 -4.50 25.80 0.08
C GLY A 556 -4.90 24.33 0.09
N ARG A 557 -6.06 24.07 0.70
CA ARG A 557 -6.70 22.75 0.79
C ARG A 557 -8.22 22.91 0.57
N PRO A 558 -8.79 22.39 -0.53
CA PRO A 558 -8.09 21.76 -1.65
C PRO A 558 -7.19 22.74 -2.43
N ILE A 559 -6.18 22.22 -3.12
CA ILE A 559 -5.32 22.97 -4.05
C ILE A 559 -6.18 23.34 -5.27
N GLU A 560 -6.24 24.63 -5.58
CA GLU A 560 -6.92 25.15 -6.77
C GLU A 560 -5.89 25.41 -7.88
N LEU A 561 -6.01 24.66 -8.98
CA LEU A 561 -5.16 24.85 -10.15
C LEU A 561 -5.76 25.89 -11.09
N SER A 562 -4.92 26.65 -11.78
CA SER A 562 -5.38 27.59 -12.80
C SER A 562 -6.02 26.84 -13.98
N ASN A 563 -7.13 27.38 -14.50
CA ASN A 563 -7.75 26.89 -15.72
C ASN A 563 -6.93 27.26 -16.97
N ASP A 564 -6.11 28.30 -16.88
CA ASP A 564 -5.17 28.70 -17.93
C ASP A 564 -3.98 27.73 -17.97
N PRO A 565 -3.78 26.98 -19.08
CA PRO A 565 -2.69 26.02 -19.21
C PRO A 565 -1.30 26.63 -19.05
N GLU A 566 -1.06 27.85 -19.54
CA GLU A 566 0.27 28.49 -19.46
C GLU A 566 0.59 28.86 -18.02
N ARG A 567 -0.33 29.54 -17.34
CA ARG A 567 -0.18 29.86 -15.91
C ARG A 567 -0.04 28.61 -15.06
N ARG A 568 -0.79 27.54 -15.36
CA ARG A 568 -0.68 26.27 -14.64
C ARG A 568 0.69 25.61 -14.81
N ARG A 569 1.23 25.56 -16.03
CA ARG A 569 2.59 25.05 -16.29
C ARG A 569 3.65 25.87 -15.56
N ALA A 570 3.56 27.19 -15.61
CA ALA A 570 4.47 28.08 -14.89
C ALA A 570 4.42 27.84 -13.37
N LEU A 571 3.23 27.62 -12.80
CA LEU A 571 3.09 27.25 -11.38
C LEU A 571 3.71 25.88 -11.07
N ASN A 572 3.50 24.87 -11.91
CA ASN A 572 4.10 23.55 -11.72
C ASN A 572 5.64 23.61 -11.77
N GLN A 573 6.22 24.38 -12.72
CA GLN A 573 7.66 24.64 -12.77
C GLN A 573 8.14 25.33 -11.50
N LYS A 574 7.43 26.37 -11.06
CA LYS A 574 7.75 27.09 -9.83
C LYS A 574 7.72 26.16 -8.62
N TRP A 575 6.72 25.29 -8.47
CA TRP A 575 6.65 24.39 -7.32
C TRP A 575 7.74 23.30 -7.34
N LEU A 576 8.09 22.79 -8.52
CA LEU A 576 9.24 21.88 -8.67
C LEU A 576 10.55 22.57 -8.25
N TYR A 577 10.69 23.86 -8.54
CA TYR A 577 11.81 24.65 -8.08
C TYR A 577 11.77 24.89 -6.56
N ASP A 578 10.66 25.40 -6.04
CA ASP A 578 10.47 25.75 -4.62
C ASP A 578 10.69 24.55 -3.68
N ILE A 579 10.34 23.33 -4.11
CA ILE A 579 10.49 22.09 -3.33
C ILE A 579 11.88 21.42 -3.51
N GLY A 580 12.76 22.01 -4.31
CA GLY A 580 14.10 21.46 -4.58
C GLY A 580 14.11 20.23 -5.49
N ALA A 581 13.09 20.03 -6.33
CA ALA A 581 13.08 18.98 -7.35
C ALA A 581 13.98 19.35 -8.55
N MET A 582 14.05 20.64 -8.91
CA MET A 582 14.93 21.18 -9.95
C MET A 582 15.97 22.13 -9.35
N LEU A 583 17.16 22.22 -9.94
CA LEU A 583 18.16 23.23 -9.54
C LEU A 583 17.87 24.54 -10.29
N GLU A 584 18.35 25.68 -9.77
CA GLU A 584 18.44 26.90 -10.59
C GLU A 584 19.31 26.59 -11.82
N GLY A 585 18.80 26.97 -12.99
CA GLY A 585 19.51 26.87 -14.26
C GLY A 585 20.50 28.00 -14.46
#